data_AF-A0A5F1ZS38-F1
#
_entry.id   AF-A0A5F1ZS38-F1
#
_cell.length_a   1.000
_cell.length_b   1.000
_cell.length_c   1.000
_cell.angle_alpha   90.00
_cell.angle_beta   90.00
_cell.angle_gamma   90.00
#
_symmetry.space_group_name_H-M   'P 1'
#
loop_
_entity.id
_entity.type
_entity.pdbx_description
1 polymer ?
#
loop_
_entity_poly.entity_id
_entity_poly.type
_entity_poly.pdbx_seq_one_letter_code
_entity_poly.pdbx_strand_id
1 'polypeptide(L)'
;MNDPVTHNFSFWDNWTFESISSLYSEGLDFSNSKRLKVDRDRNSYDWEEICEACVQIESLFSLINELVLREKIFYDSKFSDGWRSFERLNSLDGTLLIPVDIPTFNPVVAASRNQALELLCVTEKMRQHQKENLIGYQETRKSPHDYFGQVVWGTAGNFGRSSFLGAHYVPHPIRASLLERTNFLKPNVDLGTEVKEWINEERVKLFAGLTPLGKVHHFELILPPLVAEVLESSSNLSEIIDSSLELREKYKRIREWIGEYQAAIESEDPSQVSNFKKTLDLVNKDLADMKKGSELGDTSVGVSFLSVKVPSPKIPDVRKFWGIRSALNKLILNRKGERALARLLSWLDCEGEREMELIKDHFHPQK
;
A
#
# COMPACT_ATOMS: atom_id res chain seq x y z
N MET A 1 -29.28 -11.85 -15.25
CA MET A 1 -28.32 -10.74 -15.16
C MET A 1 -26.99 -11.39 -14.86
N ASN A 2 -26.06 -11.37 -15.81
CA ASN A 2 -24.69 -11.80 -15.52
C ASN A 2 -24.04 -10.62 -14.82
N ASP A 3 -23.66 -10.79 -13.55
CA ASP A 3 -22.80 -9.80 -12.89
C ASP A 3 -21.54 -9.64 -13.75
N PRO A 4 -21.09 -8.41 -14.04
CA PRO A 4 -19.80 -8.21 -14.67
C PRO A 4 -18.74 -8.86 -13.78
N VAL A 5 -17.88 -9.69 -14.36
CA VAL A 5 -16.78 -10.31 -13.63
C VAL A 5 -15.87 -9.18 -13.17
N THR A 6 -15.90 -8.87 -11.88
CA THR A 6 -15.04 -7.85 -11.27
C THR A 6 -13.67 -8.46 -11.03
N HIS A 7 -12.63 -7.96 -11.71
CA HIS A 7 -11.26 -8.47 -11.63
C HIS A 7 -10.38 -7.74 -10.60
N ASN A 8 -10.98 -7.01 -9.65
CA ASN A 8 -10.25 -6.26 -8.63
C ASN A 8 -9.81 -7.16 -7.46
N PHE A 9 -8.88 -8.07 -7.75
CA PHE A 9 -8.32 -9.03 -6.81
C PHE A 9 -6.85 -8.75 -6.53
N SER A 10 -6.38 -9.14 -5.35
CA SER A 10 -4.95 -9.12 -5.03
C SER A 10 -4.43 -10.47 -4.59
N PHE A 11 -3.13 -10.70 -4.75
CA PHE A 11 -2.38 -11.81 -4.20
C PHE A 11 -1.33 -11.27 -3.24
N TRP A 12 -1.39 -11.73 -2.00
CA TRP A 12 -0.61 -11.20 -0.91
C TRP A 12 0.67 -12.00 -0.67
N ASP A 13 1.74 -11.26 -0.38
CA ASP A 13 3.00 -11.82 0.05
C ASP A 13 2.90 -12.46 1.45
N ASN A 14 3.47 -13.65 1.61
CA ASN A 14 3.49 -14.36 2.89
C ASN A 14 4.23 -13.59 3.99
N TRP A 15 5.29 -12.86 3.64
CA TRP A 15 6.03 -12.05 4.61
C TRP A 15 5.18 -10.91 5.19
N THR A 16 4.21 -10.39 4.44
CA THR A 16 3.29 -9.36 4.95
C THR A 16 2.48 -9.91 6.12
N PHE A 17 2.02 -11.17 6.03
CA PHE A 17 1.30 -11.82 7.11
C PHE A 17 2.20 -12.11 8.31
N GLU A 18 3.44 -12.53 8.08
CA GLU A 18 4.40 -12.77 9.15
C GLU A 18 4.72 -11.48 9.93
N SER A 19 4.97 -10.36 9.24
CA SER A 19 5.19 -9.06 9.87
C SER A 19 3.96 -8.58 10.66
N ILE A 20 2.74 -8.76 10.12
CA ILE A 20 1.50 -8.40 10.84
C ILE A 20 1.28 -9.31 12.05
N SER A 21 1.53 -10.62 11.91
CA SER A 21 1.41 -11.57 13.01
C SER A 21 2.34 -11.19 14.16
N SER A 22 3.63 -10.95 13.87
CA SER A 22 4.61 -10.52 14.87
C SER A 22 4.21 -9.18 15.51
N LEU A 23 3.74 -8.19 14.72
CA LEU A 23 3.29 -6.90 15.25
C LEU A 23 2.20 -7.04 16.33
N TYR A 24 1.22 -7.93 16.11
CA TYR A 24 0.13 -8.13 17.06
C TYR A 24 0.49 -9.04 18.24
N SER A 25 1.40 -10.00 18.06
CA SER A 25 1.78 -10.93 19.13
C SER A 25 2.93 -10.43 20.01
N GLU A 26 3.87 -9.68 19.42
CA GLU A 26 5.13 -9.28 20.04
C GLU A 26 5.29 -7.76 20.16
N GLY A 27 4.52 -6.98 19.40
CA GLY A 27 4.62 -5.52 19.34
C GLY A 27 5.60 -5.04 18.26
N LEU A 28 6.02 -3.77 18.37
CA LEU A 28 6.96 -3.17 17.40
C LEU A 28 8.38 -3.73 17.59
N ASP A 29 8.96 -4.22 16.51
CA ASP A 29 10.36 -4.66 16.49
C ASP A 29 11.28 -3.55 15.97
N PHE A 30 12.12 -2.99 16.83
CA PHE A 30 13.11 -1.98 16.45
C PHE A 30 14.46 -2.56 15.99
N SER A 31 14.51 -3.86 15.70
CA SER A 31 15.65 -4.50 15.07
C SER A 31 15.84 -4.03 13.61
N ASN A 32 17.03 -4.28 13.07
CA ASN A 32 17.37 -3.92 11.70
C ASN A 32 17.04 -5.06 10.74
N SER A 33 16.14 -4.76 9.81
CA SER A 33 15.94 -5.49 8.56
C SER A 33 16.82 -4.91 7.45
N LYS A 34 16.86 -5.58 6.29
CA LYS A 34 17.67 -5.15 5.15
C LYS A 34 16.85 -5.10 3.88
N ARG A 35 16.94 -4.01 3.13
CA ARG A 35 16.37 -3.90 1.79
C ARG A 35 17.45 -3.77 0.74
N LEU A 36 17.19 -4.28 -0.46
CA LEU A 36 18.15 -4.17 -1.57
C LEU A 36 18.26 -2.72 -2.01
N LYS A 37 19.49 -2.22 -2.11
CA LYS A 37 19.83 -0.97 -2.76
C LYS A 37 20.51 -1.30 -4.08
N VAL A 38 19.86 -0.92 -5.17
CA VAL A 38 20.34 -1.21 -6.53
C VAL A 38 20.89 0.07 -7.15
N ASP A 39 22.13 0.00 -7.63
CA ASP A 39 22.78 1.07 -8.40
C ASP A 39 23.05 0.55 -9.81
N ARG A 40 22.16 0.94 -10.74
CA ARG A 40 22.23 0.50 -12.14
C ARG A 40 23.40 1.14 -12.88
N ASP A 41 23.73 2.39 -12.54
CA ASP A 41 24.81 3.14 -13.20
C ASP A 41 26.18 2.53 -12.86
N ARG A 42 26.35 2.09 -11.60
CA ARG A 42 27.56 1.39 -11.16
C ARG A 42 27.49 -0.12 -11.35
N ASN A 43 26.42 -0.65 -11.95
CA ASN A 43 26.18 -2.08 -12.14
C ASN A 43 26.42 -2.90 -10.84
N SER A 44 25.91 -2.39 -9.72
CA SER A 44 26.16 -2.97 -8.40
C SER A 44 24.91 -2.95 -7.53
N TYR A 45 24.94 -3.75 -6.47
CA TYR A 45 23.90 -3.71 -5.45
C TYR A 45 24.52 -3.92 -4.08
N ASP A 46 23.87 -3.35 -3.07
CA ASP A 46 24.21 -3.50 -1.66
C ASP A 46 22.94 -3.64 -0.82
N TRP A 47 23.11 -3.78 0.50
CA TRP A 47 22.04 -3.79 1.49
C TRP A 47 21.97 -2.45 2.20
N GLU A 48 20.75 -1.92 2.32
CA GLU A 48 20.45 -0.77 3.16
C GLU A 48 19.66 -1.24 4.38
N GLU A 49 20.03 -0.76 5.56
CA GLU A 49 19.29 -1.06 6.79
C GLU A 49 17.94 -0.34 6.79
N ILE A 50 16.93 -1.01 7.31
CA ILE A 50 15.59 -0.48 7.54
C ILE A 50 15.09 -1.03 8.88
N CYS A 51 14.41 -0.19 9.66
CA CYS A 51 13.83 -0.63 10.93
C CYS A 51 12.62 -1.55 10.66
N GLU A 52 12.57 -2.70 11.33
CA GLU A 52 11.48 -3.67 11.16
C GLU A 52 10.12 -3.09 11.57
N ALA A 53 10.07 -2.22 12.58
CA ALA A 53 8.87 -1.51 13.00
C ALA A 53 8.21 -0.74 11.84
N CYS A 54 9.03 -0.11 10.98
CA CYS A 54 8.53 0.57 9.79
C CYS A 54 7.91 -0.41 8.79
N VAL A 55 8.55 -1.56 8.58
CA VAL A 55 8.08 -2.64 7.70
C VAL A 55 6.76 -3.23 8.22
N GLN A 56 6.64 -3.45 9.53
CA GLN A 56 5.43 -3.92 10.19
C GLN A 56 4.26 -2.93 10.01
N ILE A 57 4.50 -1.63 10.23
CA ILE A 57 3.47 -0.59 10.08
C ILE A 57 3.05 -0.45 8.61
N GLU A 58 3.98 -0.47 7.65
CA GLU A 58 3.66 -0.49 6.22
C GLU A 58 2.80 -1.69 5.82
N SER A 59 3.13 -2.87 6.38
CA SER A 59 2.36 -4.10 6.14
C SER A 59 0.92 -3.97 6.67
N LEU A 60 0.74 -3.42 7.87
CA LEU A 60 -0.57 -3.12 8.44
C LEU A 60 -1.35 -2.10 7.58
N PHE A 61 -0.68 -1.07 7.08
CA PHE A 61 -1.31 -0.07 6.20
C PHE A 61 -1.75 -0.69 4.88
N SER A 62 -0.95 -1.58 4.32
CA SER A 62 -1.34 -2.37 3.14
C SER A 62 -2.60 -3.20 3.43
N LEU A 63 -2.68 -3.83 4.61
CA LEU A 63 -3.84 -4.64 5.02
C LEU A 63 -5.12 -3.83 5.04
N ILE A 64 -5.09 -2.68 5.70
CA ILE A 64 -6.25 -1.80 5.80
C ILE A 64 -6.75 -1.43 4.40
N ASN A 65 -5.86 -1.02 3.51
CA ASN A 65 -6.26 -0.62 2.15
C ASN A 65 -6.88 -1.79 1.38
N GLU A 66 -6.28 -2.97 1.45
CA GLU A 66 -6.73 -4.12 0.66
C GLU A 66 -8.05 -4.69 1.20
N LEU A 67 -8.24 -4.73 2.52
CA LEU A 67 -9.52 -5.11 3.13
C LEU A 67 -10.68 -4.19 2.71
N VAL A 68 -10.40 -2.89 2.52
CA VAL A 68 -11.43 -1.92 2.11
C VAL A 68 -11.70 -1.98 0.60
N LEU A 69 -10.65 -2.06 -0.21
CA LEU A 69 -10.72 -1.79 -1.66
C LEU A 69 -10.71 -3.03 -2.56
N ARG A 70 -10.37 -4.24 -2.09
CA ARG A 70 -10.32 -5.43 -2.96
C ARG A 70 -11.58 -6.24 -2.91
N GLU A 71 -11.97 -6.87 -4.01
CA GLU A 71 -13.07 -7.83 -3.98
C GLU A 71 -12.66 -9.13 -3.29
N LYS A 72 -11.46 -9.62 -3.62
CA LYS A 72 -10.86 -10.83 -3.02
C LYS A 72 -9.37 -10.65 -2.82
N ILE A 73 -8.86 -11.27 -1.78
CA ILE A 73 -7.44 -11.30 -1.41
C ILE A 73 -7.01 -12.76 -1.38
N PHE A 74 -6.20 -13.16 -2.35
CA PHE A 74 -5.60 -14.49 -2.43
C PHE A 74 -4.34 -14.57 -1.57
N TYR A 75 -4.12 -15.71 -0.93
CA TYR A 75 -2.89 -16.00 -0.21
C TYR A 75 -2.51 -17.47 -0.33
N ASP A 76 -1.22 -17.79 -0.26
CA ASP A 76 -0.75 -19.18 -0.34
C ASP A 76 -1.13 -19.93 0.95
N SER A 77 -1.94 -20.99 0.81
CA SER A 77 -2.52 -21.73 1.93
C SER A 77 -1.47 -22.39 2.81
N LYS A 78 -0.23 -22.57 2.33
CA LYS A 78 0.89 -23.09 3.12
C LYS A 78 1.33 -22.12 4.22
N PHE A 79 0.93 -20.86 4.11
CA PHE A 79 1.23 -19.81 5.08
C PHE A 79 -0.02 -19.38 5.86
N SER A 80 -1.07 -20.20 5.86
CA SER A 80 -2.32 -19.90 6.58
C SER A 80 -2.13 -19.75 8.09
N ASP A 81 -1.08 -20.34 8.66
CA ASP A 81 -0.88 -20.36 10.11
C ASP A 81 -0.63 -18.96 10.69
N GLY A 82 0.11 -18.11 9.99
CA GLY A 82 0.32 -16.70 10.39
C GLY A 82 -0.95 -15.85 10.29
N TRP A 83 -1.99 -16.36 9.62
CA TRP A 83 -3.25 -15.66 9.41
C TRP A 83 -4.38 -16.17 10.32
N ARG A 84 -4.39 -17.48 10.58
CA ARG A 84 -5.35 -18.15 11.47
C ARG A 84 -5.17 -17.76 12.94
N SER A 85 -4.03 -17.19 13.30
CA SER A 85 -3.79 -16.58 14.62
C SER A 85 -4.73 -15.41 14.91
N PHE A 86 -5.36 -14.82 13.88
CA PHE A 86 -6.33 -13.74 14.01
C PHE A 86 -7.76 -14.23 13.82
N GLU A 87 -8.52 -14.39 14.91
CA GLU A 87 -9.89 -14.92 14.87
C GLU A 87 -10.79 -14.16 13.87
N ARG A 88 -10.69 -12.83 13.83
CA ARG A 88 -11.46 -12.01 12.88
C ARG A 88 -11.08 -12.24 11.43
N LEU A 89 -9.79 -12.38 11.13
CA LEU A 89 -9.36 -12.65 9.77
C LEU A 89 -9.68 -14.08 9.33
N ASN A 90 -9.61 -15.04 10.25
CA ASN A 90 -10.06 -16.41 10.03
C ASN A 90 -11.55 -16.46 9.64
N SER A 91 -12.39 -15.59 10.22
CA SER A 91 -13.82 -15.51 9.86
C SER A 91 -14.08 -15.04 8.43
N LEU A 92 -13.09 -14.45 7.76
CA LEU A 92 -13.17 -13.95 6.39
C LEU A 92 -12.66 -14.98 5.35
N ASP A 93 -12.10 -16.11 5.80
CA ASP A 93 -11.64 -17.18 4.92
C ASP A 93 -12.79 -17.75 4.07
N GLY A 94 -12.52 -17.96 2.78
CA GLY A 94 -13.47 -18.43 1.79
C GLY A 94 -14.45 -17.36 1.27
N THR A 95 -14.44 -16.15 1.82
CA THR A 95 -15.30 -15.05 1.36
C THR A 95 -14.47 -13.91 0.76
N LEU A 96 -13.81 -13.12 1.60
CA LEU A 96 -12.88 -12.07 1.18
C LEU A 96 -11.48 -12.62 0.98
N LEU A 97 -11.07 -13.55 1.84
CA LEU A 97 -9.74 -14.10 1.85
C LEU A 97 -9.78 -15.50 1.27
N ILE A 98 -9.00 -15.72 0.23
CA ILE A 98 -9.10 -16.94 -0.57
C ILE A 98 -7.77 -17.69 -0.47
N PRO A 99 -7.69 -18.75 0.36
CA PRO A 99 -6.52 -19.60 0.38
C PRO A 99 -6.37 -20.30 -0.97
N VAL A 100 -5.16 -20.29 -1.52
CA VAL A 100 -4.81 -20.99 -2.74
C VAL A 100 -3.64 -21.93 -2.49
N ASP A 101 -3.76 -23.20 -2.92
CA ASP A 101 -2.61 -24.11 -2.97
C ASP A 101 -2.08 -24.17 -4.40
N ILE A 102 -1.07 -23.36 -4.65
CA ILE A 102 -0.36 -23.38 -5.93
C ILE A 102 0.85 -24.32 -5.77
N PRO A 103 0.94 -25.41 -6.54
CA PRO A 103 2.09 -26.31 -6.48
C PRO A 103 3.40 -25.56 -6.77
N THR A 104 4.42 -25.80 -5.95
CA THR A 104 5.74 -25.14 -6.05
C THR A 104 6.39 -25.33 -7.43
N PHE A 105 6.11 -26.46 -8.09
CA PHE A 105 6.62 -26.81 -9.42
C PHE A 105 5.60 -26.61 -10.54
N ASN A 106 4.59 -25.75 -10.35
CA ASN A 106 3.67 -25.39 -11.41
C ASN A 106 4.45 -24.77 -12.60
N PRO A 107 4.36 -25.33 -13.83
CA PRO A 107 5.18 -24.90 -14.96
C PRO A 107 4.82 -23.49 -15.46
N VAL A 108 3.55 -23.06 -15.34
CA VAL A 108 3.11 -21.71 -15.72
C VAL A 108 3.71 -20.68 -14.77
N VAL A 109 3.62 -20.93 -13.46
CA VAL A 109 4.22 -20.08 -12.43
C VAL A 109 5.75 -20.05 -12.58
N ALA A 110 6.37 -21.19 -12.88
CA ALA A 110 7.80 -21.27 -13.11
C ALA A 110 8.25 -20.43 -14.32
N ALA A 111 7.47 -20.43 -15.41
CA ALA A 111 7.75 -19.60 -16.58
C ALA A 111 7.67 -18.11 -16.25
N SER A 112 6.58 -17.65 -15.64
CA SER A 112 6.41 -16.24 -15.24
C SER A 112 7.47 -15.81 -14.22
N ARG A 113 7.82 -16.67 -13.26
CA ARG A 113 8.91 -16.41 -12.31
C ARG A 113 10.25 -16.23 -13.02
N ASN A 114 10.58 -17.10 -13.97
CA ASN A 114 11.87 -17.02 -14.66
C ASN A 114 11.97 -15.73 -15.49
N GLN A 115 10.90 -15.33 -16.17
CA GLN A 115 10.83 -14.03 -16.84
C GLN A 115 11.01 -12.86 -15.85
N ALA A 116 10.35 -12.94 -14.68
CA ALA A 116 10.50 -11.92 -13.65
C ALA A 116 11.94 -11.85 -13.11
N LEU A 117 12.63 -12.97 -12.93
CA LEU A 117 14.03 -13.00 -12.51
C LEU A 117 14.95 -12.27 -13.49
N GLU A 118 14.71 -12.40 -14.80
CA GLU A 118 15.49 -11.67 -15.83
C GLU A 118 15.36 -10.16 -15.68
N LEU A 119 14.17 -9.68 -15.31
CA LEU A 119 13.87 -8.26 -15.10
C LEU A 119 14.34 -7.74 -13.73
N LEU A 120 14.26 -8.57 -12.68
CA LEU A 120 14.66 -8.20 -11.32
C LEU A 120 16.18 -8.19 -11.15
N CYS A 121 16.90 -9.11 -11.78
CA CYS A 121 18.36 -9.19 -11.71
C CYS A 121 19.01 -8.19 -12.68
N VAL A 122 18.91 -6.90 -12.36
CA VAL A 122 19.36 -5.81 -13.26
C VAL A 122 20.88 -5.62 -13.30
N THR A 123 21.62 -6.11 -12.31
CA THR A 123 23.09 -6.04 -12.28
C THR A 123 23.75 -7.40 -12.49
N GLU A 124 25.00 -7.41 -12.95
CA GLU A 124 25.77 -8.65 -13.14
C GLU A 124 25.92 -9.44 -11.85
N LYS A 125 26.20 -8.76 -10.72
CA LYS A 125 26.32 -9.40 -9.41
C LYS A 125 25.01 -10.07 -8.97
N MET A 126 23.85 -9.44 -9.23
CA MET A 126 22.54 -10.06 -8.94
C MET A 126 22.32 -11.33 -9.78
N ARG A 127 22.65 -11.29 -11.07
CA ARG A 127 22.53 -12.46 -11.97
C ARG A 127 23.45 -13.59 -11.50
N GLN A 128 24.68 -13.26 -11.11
CA GLN A 128 25.64 -14.22 -10.58
C GLN A 128 25.10 -14.87 -9.29
N HIS A 129 24.68 -14.08 -8.30
CA HIS A 129 24.17 -14.61 -7.05
C HIS A 129 22.90 -15.43 -7.24
N GLN A 130 22.01 -15.04 -8.15
CA GLN A 130 20.82 -15.83 -8.50
C GLN A 130 21.20 -17.18 -9.13
N LYS A 131 22.22 -17.21 -9.99
CA LYS A 131 22.75 -18.45 -10.59
C LYS A 131 23.37 -19.36 -9.53
N GLU A 132 24.19 -18.80 -8.64
CA GLU A 132 24.81 -19.53 -7.53
C GLU A 132 23.76 -20.09 -6.56
N ASN A 133 22.69 -19.34 -6.28
CA ASN A 133 21.54 -19.82 -5.53
C ASN A 133 20.85 -21.01 -6.20
N LEU A 134 20.61 -20.93 -7.51
CA LEU A 134 19.97 -22.01 -8.26
C LEU A 134 20.82 -23.30 -8.23
N ILE A 135 22.12 -23.17 -8.49
CA ILE A 135 23.07 -24.31 -8.47
C ILE A 135 23.14 -24.91 -7.07
N GLY A 136 23.40 -24.08 -6.06
CA GLY A 136 23.51 -24.54 -4.66
C GLY A 136 22.24 -25.26 -4.19
N TYR A 137 21.06 -24.75 -4.53
CA TYR A 137 19.80 -25.38 -4.15
C TYR A 137 19.57 -26.71 -4.88
N GLN A 138 19.96 -26.83 -6.15
CA GLN A 138 19.86 -28.08 -6.91
C GLN A 138 20.79 -29.16 -6.35
N GLU A 139 22.02 -28.80 -5.99
CA GLU A 139 23.04 -29.74 -5.53
C GLU A 139 22.90 -30.11 -4.05
N THR A 140 22.58 -29.14 -3.20
CA THR A 140 22.69 -29.29 -1.74
C THR A 140 21.42 -28.93 -0.97
N ARG A 141 20.35 -28.50 -1.67
CA ARG A 141 19.12 -27.94 -1.08
C ARG A 141 19.37 -26.69 -0.21
N LYS A 142 20.50 -26.00 -0.42
CA LYS A 142 20.86 -24.77 0.28
C LYS A 142 21.24 -23.67 -0.71
N SER A 143 20.79 -22.46 -0.45
CA SER A 143 21.14 -21.27 -1.25
C SER A 143 22.31 -20.54 -0.60
N PRO A 144 23.49 -20.40 -1.25
CA PRO A 144 24.64 -19.68 -0.68
C PRO A 144 24.35 -18.21 -0.35
N HIS A 145 23.44 -17.57 -1.09
CA HIS A 145 22.96 -16.21 -0.84
C HIS A 145 21.49 -16.24 -0.43
N ASP A 146 21.22 -16.88 0.71
CA ASP A 146 19.86 -17.20 1.15
C ASP A 146 18.94 -15.97 1.22
N TYR A 147 19.32 -14.94 1.99
CA TYR A 147 18.50 -13.73 2.12
C TYR A 147 18.27 -13.03 0.77
N PHE A 148 19.30 -12.95 -0.08
CA PHE A 148 19.14 -12.45 -1.45
C PHE A 148 18.12 -13.28 -2.25
N GLY A 149 18.17 -14.60 -2.14
CA GLY A 149 17.21 -15.51 -2.76
C GLY A 149 15.80 -15.30 -2.23
N GLN A 150 15.63 -15.18 -0.92
CA GLN A 150 14.33 -14.92 -0.31
C GLN A 150 13.72 -13.59 -0.78
N VAL A 151 14.52 -12.55 -0.99
CA VAL A 151 14.04 -11.29 -1.54
C VAL A 151 13.76 -11.42 -3.04
N VAL A 152 14.75 -11.78 -3.87
CA VAL A 152 14.62 -11.73 -5.35
C VAL A 152 13.79 -12.89 -5.90
N TRP A 153 14.12 -14.13 -5.53
CA TRP A 153 13.38 -15.31 -5.98
C TRP A 153 11.99 -15.37 -5.35
N GLY A 154 11.86 -14.95 -4.08
CA GLY A 154 10.56 -14.78 -3.43
C GLY A 154 9.66 -13.80 -4.16
N THR A 155 10.18 -12.60 -4.50
CA THR A 155 9.46 -11.60 -5.31
C THR A 155 9.02 -12.17 -6.65
N ALA A 156 9.93 -12.80 -7.40
CA ALA A 156 9.63 -13.41 -8.69
C ALA A 156 8.59 -14.53 -8.57
N GLY A 157 8.66 -15.33 -7.51
CA GLY A 157 7.74 -16.44 -7.25
C GLY A 157 6.33 -15.96 -6.94
N ASN A 158 6.20 -14.95 -6.08
CA ASN A 158 4.90 -14.35 -5.75
C ASN A 158 4.32 -13.57 -6.93
N PHE A 159 5.17 -12.91 -7.72
CA PHE A 159 4.75 -12.35 -8.99
C PHE A 159 4.19 -13.42 -9.93
N GLY A 160 4.89 -14.55 -10.12
CA GLY A 160 4.41 -15.65 -10.95
C GLY A 160 3.07 -16.24 -10.48
N ARG A 161 2.87 -16.36 -9.16
CA ARG A 161 1.60 -16.79 -8.56
C ARG A 161 0.48 -15.77 -8.81
N SER A 162 0.73 -14.49 -8.59
CA SER A 162 -0.24 -13.42 -8.82
C SER A 162 -0.70 -13.37 -10.28
N SER A 163 0.25 -13.51 -11.23
CA SER A 163 -0.01 -13.57 -12.66
C SER A 163 -0.85 -14.80 -13.02
N PHE A 164 -0.55 -15.97 -12.44
CA PHE A 164 -1.34 -17.18 -12.64
C PHE A 164 -2.79 -17.03 -12.14
N LEU A 165 -3.01 -16.29 -11.06
CA LEU A 165 -4.34 -16.04 -10.50
C LEU A 165 -5.09 -14.89 -11.19
N GLY A 166 -4.43 -14.12 -12.08
CA GLY A 166 -5.00 -12.89 -12.61
C GLY A 166 -5.27 -11.86 -11.51
N ALA A 167 -4.41 -11.79 -10.50
CA ALA A 167 -4.55 -10.91 -9.34
C ALA A 167 -3.35 -9.96 -9.23
N HIS A 168 -3.57 -8.77 -8.67
CA HIS A 168 -2.49 -7.82 -8.41
C HIS A 168 -1.57 -8.31 -7.30
N TYR A 169 -0.26 -8.39 -7.56
CA TYR A 169 0.70 -8.72 -6.51
C TYR A 169 0.84 -7.57 -5.52
N VAL A 170 0.51 -7.83 -4.25
CA VAL A 170 0.77 -6.92 -3.13
C VAL A 170 2.04 -7.41 -2.41
N PRO A 171 3.20 -6.80 -2.70
CA PRO A 171 4.46 -7.20 -2.12
C PRO A 171 4.57 -6.80 -0.65
N HIS A 172 5.37 -7.56 0.10
CA HIS A 172 5.92 -7.11 1.38
C HIS A 172 6.82 -5.88 1.19
N PRO A 173 6.89 -4.92 2.12
CA PRO A 173 7.67 -3.68 1.96
C PRO A 173 9.11 -3.86 1.48
N ILE A 174 9.82 -4.89 1.96
CA ILE A 174 11.20 -5.18 1.53
C ILE A 174 11.24 -5.55 0.04
N ARG A 175 10.26 -6.33 -0.43
CA ARG A 175 10.12 -6.75 -1.84
C ARG A 175 9.54 -5.63 -2.72
N ALA A 176 8.70 -4.76 -2.16
CA ALA A 176 8.19 -3.56 -2.83
C ALA A 176 9.36 -2.63 -3.23
N SER A 177 10.28 -2.36 -2.28
CA SER A 177 11.51 -1.59 -2.54
C SER A 177 12.35 -2.18 -3.67
N LEU A 178 12.42 -3.52 -3.80
CA LEU A 178 13.10 -4.17 -4.93
C LEU A 178 12.40 -3.87 -6.26
N LEU A 179 11.08 -4.02 -6.33
CA LEU A 179 10.28 -3.78 -7.54
C LEU A 179 10.46 -2.33 -8.02
N GLU A 180 10.40 -1.38 -7.11
CA GLU A 180 10.63 0.04 -7.38
C GLU A 180 12.04 0.29 -7.94
N ARG A 181 13.09 -0.20 -7.25
CA ARG A 181 14.49 0.06 -7.63
C ARG A 181 14.94 -0.62 -8.91
N THR A 182 14.26 -1.70 -9.31
CA THR A 182 14.55 -2.40 -10.57
C THR A 182 13.77 -1.81 -11.75
N ASN A 183 12.86 -0.87 -11.50
CA ASN A 183 11.83 -0.44 -12.45
C ASN A 183 11.12 -1.66 -13.05
N PHE A 184 10.80 -2.65 -12.21
CA PHE A 184 10.12 -3.86 -12.65
C PHE A 184 8.81 -3.42 -13.31
N LEU A 185 8.71 -3.64 -14.63
CA LEU A 185 7.59 -3.20 -15.47
C LEU A 185 6.28 -3.51 -14.76
N LYS A 186 5.36 -2.53 -14.60
CA LYS A 186 4.00 -2.76 -14.05
C LYS A 186 3.32 -3.86 -14.89
N PRO A 187 3.17 -5.10 -14.39
CA PRO A 187 2.54 -6.17 -15.14
C PRO A 187 1.04 -6.08 -14.88
N ASN A 188 0.28 -5.80 -15.94
CA ASN A 188 -1.14 -5.45 -15.92
C ASN A 188 -1.46 -4.16 -15.12
N VAL A 189 -2.26 -3.29 -15.73
CA VAL A 189 -2.76 -2.09 -15.06
C VAL A 189 -3.65 -2.56 -13.90
N ASP A 190 -3.20 -2.38 -12.65
CA ASP A 190 -4.05 -2.58 -11.47
C ASP A 190 -4.67 -1.24 -11.09
N LEU A 191 -5.94 -1.05 -11.46
CA LEU A 191 -6.62 0.22 -11.22
C LEU A 191 -6.92 0.48 -9.75
N GLY A 192 -6.97 -0.56 -8.91
CA GLY A 192 -7.06 -0.37 -7.46
C GLY A 192 -5.86 0.40 -6.92
N THR A 193 -4.65 -0.03 -7.28
CA THR A 193 -3.42 0.67 -6.90
C THR A 193 -3.28 2.00 -7.62
N GLU A 194 -3.60 2.10 -8.91
CA GLU A 194 -3.51 3.37 -9.65
C GLU A 194 -4.40 4.46 -9.05
N VAL A 195 -5.67 4.14 -8.74
CA VAL A 195 -6.60 5.10 -8.11
C VAL A 195 -6.12 5.48 -6.70
N LYS A 196 -5.59 4.53 -5.93
CA LYS A 196 -4.99 4.79 -4.60
C LYS A 196 -3.77 5.71 -4.70
N GLU A 197 -2.85 5.43 -5.62
CA GLU A 197 -1.67 6.26 -5.92
C GLU A 197 -2.10 7.67 -6.31
N TRP A 198 -3.05 7.79 -7.25
CA TRP A 198 -3.59 9.08 -7.70
C TRP A 198 -4.24 9.88 -6.53
N ILE A 199 -5.05 9.23 -5.67
CA ILE A 199 -5.61 9.89 -4.48
C ILE A 199 -4.48 10.42 -3.58
N ASN A 200 -3.45 9.62 -3.33
CA ASN A 200 -2.32 10.01 -2.49
C ASN A 200 -1.52 11.17 -3.11
N GLU A 201 -1.28 11.15 -4.42
CA GLU A 201 -0.62 12.25 -5.12
C GLU A 201 -1.41 13.56 -5.04
N GLU A 202 -2.72 13.51 -5.27
CA GLU A 202 -3.57 14.69 -5.17
C GLU A 202 -3.63 15.23 -3.74
N ARG A 203 -3.61 14.35 -2.73
CA ARG A 203 -3.46 14.73 -1.31
C ARG A 203 -2.15 15.47 -1.06
N VAL A 204 -1.02 14.92 -1.51
CA VAL A 204 0.29 15.56 -1.37
C VAL A 204 0.29 16.94 -2.06
N LYS A 205 -0.19 17.03 -3.30
CA LYS A 205 -0.29 18.30 -4.05
C LYS A 205 -1.20 19.31 -3.36
N LEU A 206 -2.29 18.86 -2.74
CA LEU A 206 -3.21 19.72 -2.00
C LEU A 206 -2.56 20.27 -0.74
N PHE A 207 -2.01 19.42 0.11
CA PHE A 207 -1.48 19.82 1.41
C PHE A 207 -0.14 20.56 1.31
N ALA A 208 0.73 20.19 0.35
CA ALA A 208 1.95 20.95 0.08
C ALA A 208 1.66 22.38 -0.42
N GLY A 209 0.60 22.55 -1.21
CA GLY A 209 0.19 23.86 -1.74
C GLY A 209 -0.49 24.79 -0.72
N LEU A 210 -0.89 24.26 0.45
CA LEU A 210 -1.51 25.02 1.53
C LEU A 210 -0.50 25.57 2.55
N THR A 211 0.76 25.14 2.48
CA THR A 211 1.82 25.58 3.39
C THR A 211 2.40 26.93 2.92
N PRO A 212 2.35 28.00 3.74
CA PRO A 212 2.85 29.31 3.32
C PRO A 212 4.34 29.28 2.93
N LEU A 213 4.68 29.98 1.84
CA LEU A 213 6.06 30.23 1.42
C LEU A 213 6.88 30.74 2.63
N GLY A 214 7.87 29.96 3.05
CA GLY A 214 8.76 30.29 4.17
C GLY A 214 8.67 29.38 5.41
N LYS A 215 7.67 28.48 5.51
CA LYS A 215 7.61 27.42 6.54
C LYS A 215 7.92 26.02 5.97
N VAL A 216 8.89 25.95 5.05
CA VAL A 216 9.25 24.75 4.27
C VAL A 216 9.95 23.66 5.10
N HIS A 217 9.98 23.77 6.43
CA HIS A 217 10.74 22.87 7.30
C HIS A 217 9.93 21.74 7.93
N HIS A 218 8.63 21.64 7.69
CA HIS A 218 7.84 20.49 8.17
C HIS A 218 7.07 19.96 6.96
N PHE A 219 7.67 19.04 6.22
CA PHE A 219 6.91 18.18 5.32
C PHE A 219 5.99 17.34 6.20
N GLU A 220 4.75 17.78 6.37
CA GLU A 220 3.78 17.14 7.26
C GLU A 220 3.53 15.70 6.80
N LEU A 221 3.46 14.78 7.76
CA LEU A 221 3.11 13.38 7.54
C LEU A 221 1.72 13.28 6.87
N ILE A 222 1.65 12.61 5.72
CA ILE A 222 0.38 12.32 5.04
C ILE A 222 0.20 10.80 4.99
N LEU A 223 -0.58 10.26 5.92
CA LEU A 223 -1.00 8.87 5.88
C LEU A 223 -1.95 8.61 4.70
N PRO A 224 -1.99 7.37 4.19
CA PRO A 224 -3.03 6.94 3.27
C PRO A 224 -4.42 7.23 3.87
N PRO A 225 -5.37 7.78 3.09
CA PRO A 225 -6.61 8.33 3.64
C PRO A 225 -7.50 7.26 4.31
N LEU A 226 -7.50 6.03 3.79
CA LEU A 226 -8.25 4.92 4.38
C LEU A 226 -7.62 4.47 5.70
N VAL A 227 -6.28 4.41 5.76
CA VAL A 227 -5.54 4.11 6.99
C VAL A 227 -5.86 5.14 8.07
N ALA A 228 -5.77 6.42 7.74
CA ALA A 228 -6.10 7.50 8.67
C ALA A 228 -7.54 7.37 9.18
N GLU A 229 -8.51 7.09 8.30
CA GLU A 229 -9.92 6.96 8.69
C GLU A 229 -10.18 5.73 9.57
N VAL A 230 -9.60 4.57 9.27
CA VAL A 230 -9.70 3.36 10.10
C VAL A 230 -9.09 3.58 11.48
N LEU A 231 -7.90 4.16 11.56
CA LEU A 231 -7.25 4.46 12.84
C LEU A 231 -8.01 5.53 13.63
N GLU A 232 -8.68 6.48 12.96
CA GLU A 232 -9.54 7.45 13.62
C GLU A 232 -10.84 6.81 14.16
N SER A 233 -11.42 5.83 13.46
CA SER A 233 -12.62 5.11 13.90
C SER A 233 -12.38 3.99 14.91
N SER A 234 -11.16 3.46 14.99
CA SER A 234 -10.78 2.41 15.94
C SER A 234 -10.50 3.00 17.33
N SER A 235 -10.75 2.25 18.41
CA SER A 235 -10.42 2.64 19.78
C SER A 235 -9.10 2.03 20.28
N ASN A 236 -8.68 0.90 19.68
CA ASN A 236 -7.49 0.13 20.03
C ASN A 236 -7.01 -0.70 18.82
N LEU A 237 -5.84 -1.34 18.96
CA LEU A 237 -5.22 -2.18 17.91
C LEU A 237 -6.12 -3.33 17.43
N SER A 238 -6.89 -3.95 18.34
CA SER A 238 -7.76 -5.10 18.02
C SER A 238 -8.97 -4.73 17.16
N GLU A 239 -9.40 -3.48 17.18
CA GLU A 239 -10.56 -2.97 16.41
C GLU A 239 -10.22 -2.56 14.97
N ILE A 240 -8.93 -2.55 14.58
CA ILE A 240 -8.51 -2.08 13.24
C ILE A 240 -9.15 -2.90 12.12
N ILE A 241 -9.22 -4.23 12.28
CA ILE A 241 -9.81 -5.13 11.28
C ILE A 241 -11.31 -4.85 11.15
N ASP A 242 -12.02 -4.79 12.27
CA ASP A 242 -13.47 -4.54 12.29
C ASP A 242 -13.80 -3.16 11.68
N SER A 243 -13.05 -2.12 12.06
CA SER A 243 -13.16 -0.78 11.45
C SER A 243 -12.87 -0.80 9.94
N SER A 244 -11.93 -1.61 9.48
CA SER A 244 -11.64 -1.78 8.05
C SER A 244 -12.82 -2.40 7.30
N LEU A 245 -13.50 -3.38 7.90
CA LEU A 245 -14.69 -4.01 7.32
C LEU A 245 -15.92 -3.08 7.31
N GLU A 246 -16.09 -2.24 8.33
CA GLU A 246 -17.11 -1.19 8.29
C GLU A 246 -16.86 -0.18 7.17
N LEU A 247 -15.59 0.23 7.00
CA LEU A 247 -15.20 1.10 5.90
C LEU A 247 -15.34 0.43 4.53
N ARG A 248 -15.09 -0.88 4.44
CA ARG A 248 -15.35 -1.69 3.23
C ARG A 248 -16.79 -1.54 2.74
N GLU A 249 -17.77 -1.59 3.64
CA GLU A 249 -19.18 -1.42 3.28
C GLU A 249 -19.49 0.02 2.90
N LYS A 250 -18.97 0.98 3.68
CA LYS A 250 -19.10 2.41 3.40
C LYS A 250 -18.56 2.80 2.01
N TYR A 251 -17.44 2.20 1.60
CA TYR A 251 -16.76 2.47 0.33
C TYR A 251 -17.07 1.45 -0.77
N LYS A 252 -18.10 0.61 -0.60
CA LYS A 252 -18.54 -0.40 -1.58
C LYS A 252 -18.64 0.16 -3.01
N ARG A 253 -19.26 1.33 -3.18
CA ARG A 253 -19.40 1.97 -4.51
C ARG A 253 -18.07 2.34 -5.15
N ILE A 254 -17.08 2.79 -4.36
CA ILE A 254 -15.73 3.06 -4.90
C ILE A 254 -15.10 1.75 -5.36
N ARG A 255 -15.20 0.70 -4.55
CA ARG A 255 -14.65 -0.61 -4.89
C ARG A 255 -15.28 -1.21 -6.15
N GLU A 256 -16.61 -1.14 -6.27
CA GLU A 256 -17.35 -1.53 -7.47
C GLU A 256 -16.89 -0.72 -8.69
N TRP A 257 -16.80 0.61 -8.55
CA TRP A 257 -16.33 1.50 -9.61
C TRP A 257 -14.89 1.20 -10.07
N ILE A 258 -13.99 0.85 -9.14
CA ILE A 258 -12.63 0.38 -9.47
C ILE A 258 -12.70 -0.94 -10.25
N GLY A 259 -13.55 -1.88 -9.82
CA GLY A 259 -13.74 -3.16 -10.51
C GLY A 259 -14.30 -3.00 -11.92
N GLU A 260 -15.27 -2.10 -12.12
CA GLU A 260 -15.81 -1.76 -13.43
C GLU A 260 -14.76 -1.10 -14.32
N TYR A 261 -13.94 -0.20 -13.74
CA TYR A 261 -12.86 0.45 -14.49
C TYR A 261 -11.80 -0.59 -14.92
N GLN A 262 -11.42 -1.51 -14.04
CA GLN A 262 -10.51 -2.62 -14.34
C GLN A 262 -11.03 -3.46 -15.50
N ALA A 263 -12.30 -3.88 -15.43
CA ALA A 263 -12.94 -4.66 -16.48
C ALA A 263 -13.01 -3.90 -17.82
N ALA A 264 -13.20 -2.58 -17.80
CA ALA A 264 -13.20 -1.75 -19.01
C ALA A 264 -11.81 -1.67 -19.68
N ILE A 265 -10.72 -1.64 -18.89
CA ILE A 265 -9.35 -1.70 -19.42
C ILE A 265 -9.07 -3.08 -20.04
N GLU A 266 -9.41 -4.15 -19.32
CA GLU A 266 -9.17 -5.54 -19.76
C GLU A 266 -9.98 -5.94 -21.00
N SER A 267 -11.19 -5.38 -21.14
CA SER A 267 -12.03 -5.57 -22.33
C SER A 267 -11.71 -4.61 -23.48
N GLU A 268 -10.67 -3.77 -23.32
CA GLU A 268 -10.26 -2.75 -24.29
C GLU A 268 -11.43 -1.85 -24.74
N ASP A 269 -12.33 -1.46 -23.83
CA ASP A 269 -13.47 -0.57 -24.13
C ASP A 269 -13.08 0.92 -23.96
N PRO A 270 -12.71 1.64 -25.04
CA PRO A 270 -12.23 3.01 -24.93
C PRO A 270 -13.31 4.00 -24.45
N SER A 271 -14.58 3.70 -24.71
CA SER A 271 -15.69 4.59 -24.33
C SER A 271 -15.91 4.54 -22.82
N GLN A 272 -15.95 3.34 -22.24
CA GLN A 272 -16.03 3.18 -20.79
C GLN A 272 -14.80 3.75 -20.10
N VAL A 273 -13.59 3.40 -20.57
CA VAL A 273 -12.33 3.96 -20.04
C VAL A 273 -12.33 5.49 -20.06
N SER A 274 -12.83 6.12 -21.13
CA SER A 274 -12.94 7.58 -21.22
C SER A 274 -13.89 8.14 -20.15
N ASN A 275 -14.99 7.47 -19.82
CA ASN A 275 -15.92 7.92 -18.80
C ASN A 275 -15.33 7.86 -17.38
N PHE A 276 -14.54 6.82 -17.09
CA PHE A 276 -13.77 6.73 -15.84
C PHE A 276 -12.77 7.88 -15.73
N LYS A 277 -11.97 8.12 -16.78
CA LYS A 277 -11.01 9.24 -16.83
C LYS A 277 -11.67 10.61 -16.67
N LYS A 278 -12.82 10.85 -17.32
CA LYS A 278 -13.60 12.08 -17.14
C LYS A 278 -14.02 12.30 -15.68
N THR A 279 -14.32 11.23 -14.94
CA THR A 279 -14.66 11.34 -13.51
C THR A 279 -13.47 11.84 -12.71
N LEU A 280 -12.27 11.31 -12.97
CA LEU A 280 -11.02 11.76 -12.34
C LEU A 280 -10.70 13.21 -12.72
N ASP A 281 -10.87 13.59 -13.98
CA ASP A 281 -10.68 14.97 -14.47
C ASP A 281 -11.62 15.96 -13.77
N LEU A 282 -12.88 15.55 -13.55
CA LEU A 282 -13.86 16.36 -12.83
C LEU A 282 -13.49 16.54 -11.36
N VAL A 283 -12.87 15.54 -10.71
CA VAL A 283 -12.32 15.68 -9.36
C VAL A 283 -11.13 16.64 -9.36
N ASN A 284 -10.18 16.48 -10.29
CA ASN A 284 -9.04 17.39 -10.43
C ASN A 284 -9.49 18.84 -10.63
N LYS A 285 -10.56 19.05 -11.42
CA LYS A 285 -11.16 20.37 -11.61
C LYS A 285 -11.75 20.94 -10.31
N ASP A 286 -12.46 20.13 -9.52
CA ASP A 286 -12.96 20.57 -8.21
C ASP A 286 -11.81 21.03 -7.31
N LEU A 287 -10.74 20.24 -7.21
CA LEU A 287 -9.58 20.55 -6.39
C LEU A 287 -8.87 21.82 -6.88
N ALA A 288 -8.76 22.01 -8.20
CA ALA A 288 -8.17 23.21 -8.79
C ALA A 288 -9.02 24.47 -8.53
N ASP A 289 -10.34 24.37 -8.63
CA ASP A 289 -11.28 25.45 -8.35
C ASP A 289 -11.23 25.82 -6.85
N MET A 290 -11.09 24.84 -5.95
CA MET A 290 -10.86 25.08 -4.52
C MET A 290 -9.57 25.86 -4.26
N LYS A 291 -8.49 25.57 -5.00
CA LYS A 291 -7.21 26.31 -4.86
C LYS A 291 -7.28 27.76 -5.36
N LYS A 292 -8.20 28.07 -6.30
CA LYS A 292 -8.35 29.40 -6.92
C LYS A 292 -9.34 30.32 -6.19
N GLY A 293 -10.27 29.77 -5.41
CA GLY A 293 -11.31 30.52 -4.71
C GLY A 293 -10.89 31.03 -3.32
N SER A 294 -11.35 32.23 -2.96
CA SER A 294 -11.20 32.88 -1.65
C SER A 294 -12.01 32.21 -0.51
N GLU A 295 -12.05 30.88 -0.44
CA GLU A 295 -12.68 30.10 0.64
C GLU A 295 -11.65 29.48 1.61
N LEU A 296 -10.51 30.14 1.81
CA LEU A 296 -9.68 29.88 2.98
C LEU A 296 -10.42 30.41 4.20
N GLY A 297 -10.84 29.52 5.10
CA GLY A 297 -11.39 29.91 6.38
C GLY A 297 -10.29 30.39 7.31
N ASP A 298 -10.56 31.45 8.07
CA ASP A 298 -9.75 31.81 9.22
C ASP A 298 -9.98 30.75 10.32
N THR A 299 -8.98 29.91 10.61
CA THR A 299 -8.96 29.12 11.84
C THR A 299 -7.85 29.65 12.73
N SER A 300 -8.23 30.22 13.86
CA SER A 300 -7.32 30.59 14.94
C SER A 300 -7.00 29.36 15.77
N VAL A 301 -5.76 28.88 15.75
CA VAL A 301 -5.25 27.98 16.78
C VAL A 301 -4.55 28.85 17.81
N GLY A 302 -5.12 28.94 19.03
CA GLY A 302 -4.56 29.72 20.12
C GLY A 302 -4.04 28.81 21.23
N VAL A 303 -2.78 28.99 21.58
CA VAL A 303 -2.26 28.70 22.93
C VAL A 303 -1.78 30.05 23.44
N SER A 304 -2.50 30.63 24.41
CA SER A 304 -2.20 31.85 25.17
C SER A 304 -1.48 33.02 24.44
N PHE A 305 -2.14 34.18 24.35
CA PHE A 305 -1.67 35.50 23.91
C PHE A 305 -1.13 35.71 22.47
N LEU A 306 -0.90 34.68 21.66
CA LEU A 306 -0.56 34.83 20.23
C LEU A 306 -1.47 33.95 19.35
N SER A 307 -2.60 34.50 18.88
CA SER A 307 -3.43 33.82 17.89
C SER A 307 -2.81 34.00 16.50
N VAL A 308 -2.24 32.93 15.94
CA VAL A 308 -1.85 32.89 14.53
C VAL A 308 -3.04 32.41 13.72
N LYS A 309 -3.53 33.24 12.79
CA LYS A 309 -4.51 32.82 11.78
C LYS A 309 -3.78 31.96 10.76
N VAL A 310 -3.98 30.65 10.83
CA VAL A 310 -3.51 29.74 9.79
C VAL A 310 -4.68 29.54 8.83
N PRO A 311 -4.50 29.77 7.52
CA PRO A 311 -5.53 29.45 6.55
C PRO A 311 -5.84 27.95 6.66
N SER A 312 -7.04 27.59 7.12
CA SER A 312 -7.51 26.22 7.00
C SER A 312 -8.46 26.17 5.82
N PRO A 313 -8.36 25.14 4.95
CA PRO A 313 -9.33 24.99 3.89
C PRO A 313 -10.71 24.83 4.51
N LYS A 314 -11.66 25.73 4.19
CA LYS A 314 -13.07 25.35 4.35
C LYS A 314 -13.31 24.26 3.33
N ILE A 315 -13.34 23.02 3.81
CA ILE A 315 -13.78 21.89 3.01
C ILE A 315 -15.17 22.27 2.48
N PRO A 316 -15.40 22.29 1.16
CA PRO A 316 -16.70 22.63 0.61
C PRO A 316 -17.76 21.73 1.24
N ASP A 317 -19.01 22.19 1.25
CA ASP A 317 -20.11 21.35 1.72
C ASP A 317 -20.13 20.04 0.92
N VAL A 318 -19.65 18.97 1.55
CA VAL A 318 -19.49 17.64 0.94
C VAL A 318 -20.83 17.11 0.43
N ARG A 319 -21.95 17.67 0.92
CA ARG A 319 -23.32 17.40 0.47
C ARG A 319 -23.62 17.88 -0.95
N LYS A 320 -22.77 18.72 -1.56
CA LYS A 320 -22.90 19.14 -2.98
C LYS A 320 -22.40 18.10 -3.98
N PHE A 321 -21.69 17.08 -3.51
CA PHE A 321 -21.14 16.04 -4.37
C PHE A 321 -21.99 14.76 -4.21
N TRP A 322 -22.58 14.29 -5.30
CA TRP A 322 -23.30 13.02 -5.35
C TRP A 322 -22.49 12.00 -6.17
N GLY A 323 -22.44 10.75 -5.71
CA GLY A 323 -21.78 9.65 -6.44
C GLY A 323 -20.26 9.54 -6.23
N ILE A 324 -19.58 8.80 -7.12
CA ILE A 324 -18.15 8.44 -6.99
C ILE A 324 -17.24 9.66 -6.86
N ARG A 325 -17.48 10.71 -7.64
CA ARG A 325 -16.77 11.99 -7.55
C ARG A 325 -16.74 12.54 -6.12
N SER A 326 -17.86 12.46 -5.39
CA SER A 326 -17.95 12.88 -3.99
C SER A 326 -17.06 12.05 -3.08
N ALA A 327 -17.09 10.74 -3.28
CA ALA A 327 -16.42 9.81 -2.40
C ALA A 327 -14.90 9.93 -2.58
N LEU A 328 -14.42 10.11 -3.82
CA LEU A 328 -13.03 10.43 -4.14
C LEU A 328 -12.60 11.78 -3.56
N ASN A 329 -13.39 12.85 -3.75
CA ASN A 329 -13.13 14.15 -3.14
C ASN A 329 -13.01 14.05 -1.61
N LYS A 330 -13.89 13.28 -0.95
CA LYS A 330 -13.85 13.06 0.49
C LYS A 330 -12.55 12.37 0.95
N LEU A 331 -12.12 11.33 0.22
CA LEU A 331 -10.85 10.65 0.52
C LEU A 331 -9.65 11.59 0.34
N ILE A 332 -9.64 12.40 -0.72
CA ILE A 332 -8.57 13.38 -0.96
C ILE A 332 -8.56 14.47 0.13
N LEU A 333 -9.73 14.92 0.57
CA LEU A 333 -9.85 15.96 1.59
C LEU A 333 -9.74 15.44 3.04
N ASN A 334 -9.56 14.13 3.23
CA ASN A 334 -9.42 13.55 4.57
C ASN A 334 -8.18 14.11 5.30
N ARG A 335 -8.19 14.08 6.64
CA ARG A 335 -7.10 14.63 7.47
C ARG A 335 -5.75 13.96 7.16
N LYS A 336 -4.66 14.66 7.49
CA LYS A 336 -3.27 14.23 7.22
C LYS A 336 -2.87 12.95 7.97
N GLY A 337 -3.49 12.67 9.12
CA GLY A 337 -3.30 11.41 9.85
C GLY A 337 -2.23 11.44 10.95
N GLU A 338 -1.63 12.59 11.28
CA GLU A 338 -0.66 12.69 12.39
C GLU A 338 -1.20 12.14 13.72
N ARG A 339 -2.44 12.53 14.08
CA ARG A 339 -3.11 12.00 15.27
C ARG A 339 -3.39 10.50 15.17
N ALA A 340 -3.68 10.01 13.96
CA ALA A 340 -3.93 8.60 13.72
C ALA A 340 -2.65 7.78 13.93
N LEU A 341 -1.50 8.23 13.39
CA LEU A 341 -0.21 7.57 13.65
C LEU A 341 0.13 7.61 15.14
N ALA A 342 -0.01 8.77 15.81
CA ALA A 342 0.27 8.88 17.24
C ALA A 342 -0.58 7.92 18.09
N ARG A 343 -1.86 7.74 17.73
CA ARG A 343 -2.73 6.76 18.39
C ARG A 343 -2.26 5.33 18.14
N LEU A 344 -1.93 4.98 16.90
CA LEU A 344 -1.41 3.65 16.57
C LEU A 344 -0.14 3.34 17.37
N LEU A 345 0.81 4.27 17.41
CA LEU A 345 2.05 4.11 18.18
C LEU A 345 1.77 3.96 19.67
N SER A 346 0.81 4.71 20.21
CA SER A 346 0.37 4.55 21.60
C SER A 346 -0.28 3.19 21.87
N TRP A 347 -1.02 2.60 20.93
CA TRP A 347 -1.59 1.25 21.10
C TRP A 347 -0.56 0.14 21.00
N LEU A 348 0.61 0.45 20.43
CA LEU A 348 1.75 -0.45 20.28
C LEU A 348 2.83 -0.18 21.34
N ASP A 349 2.48 0.55 22.40
CA ASP A 349 3.36 0.90 23.52
C ASP A 349 4.69 1.57 23.10
N CYS A 350 4.70 2.27 21.95
CA CYS A 350 5.85 3.03 21.49
C CYS A 350 5.88 4.38 22.21
N GLU A 351 6.50 4.44 23.38
CA GLU A 351 6.58 5.66 24.20
C GLU A 351 7.89 6.46 24.01
N GLY A 352 8.91 5.85 23.39
CA GLY A 352 10.23 6.47 23.20
C GLY A 352 10.27 7.56 22.14
N GLU A 353 10.84 8.72 22.47
CA GLU A 353 10.90 9.88 21.56
C GLU A 353 11.68 9.57 20.28
N ARG A 354 12.80 8.83 20.41
CA ARG A 354 13.66 8.44 19.28
C ARG A 354 12.96 7.44 18.35
N GLU A 355 12.29 6.46 18.92
CA GLU A 355 11.53 5.43 18.22
C GLU A 355 10.37 6.06 17.44
N MET A 356 9.65 6.98 18.06
CA MET A 356 8.60 7.75 17.39
C MET A 356 9.15 8.61 16.25
N GLU A 357 10.28 9.30 16.44
CA GLU A 357 10.90 10.13 15.41
C GLU A 357 11.36 9.29 14.22
N LEU A 358 11.99 8.14 14.48
CA LEU A 358 12.40 7.19 13.45
C LEU A 358 11.21 6.74 12.57
N ILE A 359 10.08 6.40 13.20
CA ILE A 359 8.88 6.00 12.46
C ILE A 359 8.30 7.18 11.68
N LYS A 360 8.21 8.36 12.27
CA LYS A 360 7.70 9.56 11.60
C LYS A 360 8.53 9.92 10.37
N ASP A 361 9.86 9.91 10.50
CA ASP A 361 10.79 10.21 9.41
C ASP A 361 10.68 9.21 8.26
N HIS A 362 10.40 7.95 8.57
CA HIS A 362 10.15 6.92 7.56
C HIS A 362 8.91 7.21 6.71
N PHE A 363 7.83 7.70 7.32
CA PHE A 363 6.58 8.02 6.62
C PHE A 363 6.49 9.47 6.12
N HIS A 364 7.49 10.30 6.40
CA HIS A 364 7.57 11.63 5.80
C HIS A 364 7.86 11.52 4.30
N PRO A 365 7.23 12.36 3.45
CA PRO A 365 7.52 12.38 2.03
C PRO A 365 9.02 12.64 1.79
N GLN A 366 9.75 11.64 1.33
CA GLN A 366 11.15 11.80 0.95
C GLN A 366 11.23 12.58 -0.37
N LYS A 367 12.24 13.46 -0.47
CA LYS A 367 12.42 14.42 -1.56
C LYS A 367 12.74 13.79 -2.91
#